data_AF-A0A820C6Q9-F1
#
_entry.id   AF-A0A820C6Q9-F1
#
_cell.length_a   1.000
_cell.length_b   1.000
_cell.length_c   1.000
_cell.angle_alpha   90.00
_cell.angle_beta   90.00
_cell.angle_gamma   90.00
#
_symmetry.space_group_name_H-M   'P 1'
#
loop_
_entity.id
_entity.type
_entity.pdbx_description
1 polymer ?
#
loop_
_entity_poly.entity_id
_entity_poly.type
_entity_poly.pdbx_seq_one_letter_code
_entity_poly.pdbx_strand_id
1 'polypeptide(L)'
;MLAKRLVGQLSASDDYEESMILKLKQACGFKYTSKLERMFQDIGVSKNLIDQYRTYCEKLRLDDIVNFSVMVLSSKSWSFSASPNFVLPVELKKTFEIFTKFYTQQHNGRKLTWLHQYSKGDLQTLYTKPKYILHVSTYQIIILLLFYKFSRWTVERMQDETQIKDDLFLQVLCGLLKSKLIKCAEIDDDDDLDDLKETYIEMNYNIQIVDHFERLTLDSVVNNESVDKTFE
;
A
#
# COMPACT_ATOMS: atom_id res chain seq x y z
N MET A 1 -14.67 -6.41 -9.12
CA MET A 1 -13.65 -6.28 -10.19
C MET A 1 -13.32 -4.83 -10.49
N LEU A 2 -14.29 -3.98 -10.88
CA LEU A 2 -14.03 -2.56 -11.18
C LEU A 2 -13.40 -1.78 -10.00
N ALA A 3 -13.90 -1.97 -8.77
CA ALA A 3 -13.37 -1.29 -7.58
C ALA A 3 -11.86 -1.47 -7.42
N LYS A 4 -11.38 -2.71 -7.56
CA LYS A 4 -9.95 -3.03 -7.43
C LYS A 4 -9.12 -2.36 -8.53
N ARG A 5 -9.61 -2.35 -9.78
CA ARG A 5 -8.92 -1.68 -10.89
C ARG A 5 -8.81 -0.18 -10.70
N LEU A 6 -9.91 0.47 -10.31
CA LEU A 6 -9.93 1.92 -10.09
C LEU A 6 -9.01 2.34 -8.94
N VAL A 7 -9.03 1.62 -7.81
CA VAL A 7 -8.15 1.92 -6.68
C VAL A 7 -6.69 1.65 -7.01
N GLY A 8 -6.41 0.54 -7.70
CA GLY A 8 -5.06 0.17 -8.12
C GLY A 8 -4.54 0.98 -9.31
N GLN A 9 -5.33 1.88 -9.89
CA GLN A 9 -5.02 2.61 -11.13
C GLN A 9 -4.61 1.68 -12.28
N LEU A 10 -5.20 0.47 -12.32
CA LEU A 10 -4.92 -0.56 -13.32
C LEU A 10 -5.77 -0.37 -14.60
N SER A 11 -6.51 0.73 -14.68
CA SER A 11 -7.36 1.05 -15.82
C SER A 11 -6.50 1.62 -16.96
N ALA A 12 -6.57 0.99 -18.14
CA ALA A 12 -5.82 1.43 -19.32
C ALA A 12 -6.27 2.81 -19.85
N SER A 13 -7.56 3.15 -19.69
CA SER A 13 -8.08 4.49 -19.98
C SER A 13 -9.36 4.77 -19.20
N ASP A 14 -9.45 5.97 -18.64
CA ASP A 14 -10.66 6.49 -18.01
C ASP A 14 -11.83 6.56 -19.02
N ASP A 15 -11.56 6.87 -20.29
CA ASP A 15 -12.58 6.95 -21.35
C ASP A 15 -13.21 5.58 -21.67
N TYR A 16 -12.40 4.52 -21.62
CA TYR A 16 -12.91 3.15 -21.83
C TYR A 16 -13.78 2.70 -20.65
N GLU A 17 -13.41 3.06 -19.42
CA GLU A 17 -14.22 2.78 -18.24
C GLU A 17 -15.57 3.52 -18.30
N GLU A 18 -15.56 4.80 -18.68
CA GLU A 18 -16.78 5.60 -18.85
C GLU A 18 -17.68 5.01 -19.95
N SER A 19 -17.11 4.71 -21.13
CA SER A 19 -17.84 4.09 -22.24
C SER A 19 -18.47 2.76 -21.85
N MET A 20 -17.74 1.92 -21.08
CA MET A 20 -18.24 0.65 -20.58
C MET A 20 -19.44 0.84 -19.63
N ILE A 21 -19.35 1.79 -18.70
CA ILE A 21 -20.44 2.10 -17.76
C ILE A 21 -21.68 2.60 -18.53
N LEU A 22 -21.49 3.45 -19.55
CA LEU A 22 -22.59 3.96 -20.39
C LEU A 22 -23.30 2.83 -21.15
N LYS A 23 -22.55 1.90 -21.75
CA LYS A 23 -23.14 0.74 -22.44
C LYS A 23 -23.91 -0.17 -21.48
N LEU A 24 -23.37 -0.40 -20.29
CA LEU A 24 -24.07 -1.14 -19.23
C LEU A 24 -25.36 -0.45 -18.78
N LYS A 25 -25.36 0.89 -18.72
CA LYS A 25 -26.55 1.68 -18.37
C LYS A 25 -27.64 1.52 -19.43
N GLN A 26 -27.26 1.53 -20.71
CA GLN A 26 -28.19 1.31 -21.82
C GLN A 26 -28.77 -0.11 -21.82
N ALA A 27 -27.95 -1.12 -21.54
CA ALA A 27 -28.38 -2.51 -21.56
C ALA A 27 -29.19 -2.94 -20.31
N CYS A 28 -28.81 -2.47 -19.12
CA CYS A 28 -29.34 -2.97 -17.85
C CYS A 28 -30.09 -1.91 -17.02
N GLY A 29 -30.10 -0.66 -17.48
CA GLY A 29 -30.79 0.46 -16.83
C GLY A 29 -30.02 1.10 -15.68
N PHE A 30 -30.49 2.28 -15.27
CA PHE A 30 -29.83 3.16 -14.30
C PHE A 30 -29.63 2.54 -12.91
N LYS A 31 -30.61 1.77 -12.42
CA LYS A 31 -30.52 1.17 -11.07
C LYS A 31 -29.32 0.24 -10.94
N TYR A 32 -28.97 -0.46 -12.02
CA TYR A 32 -27.85 -1.41 -12.06
C TYR A 32 -26.49 -0.70 -12.05
N THR A 33 -26.35 0.41 -12.79
CA THR A 33 -25.07 1.14 -12.92
C THR A 33 -24.84 2.22 -11.87
N SER A 34 -25.86 2.58 -11.08
CA SER A 34 -25.81 3.68 -10.11
C SER A 34 -24.57 3.66 -9.19
N LYS A 35 -24.17 2.48 -8.69
CA LYS A 35 -22.95 2.33 -7.88
C LYS A 35 -21.67 2.53 -8.69
N LEU A 36 -21.60 2.00 -9.91
CA LEU A 36 -20.42 2.10 -10.77
C LEU A 36 -20.19 3.55 -11.21
N GLU A 37 -21.27 4.24 -11.61
CA GLU A 37 -21.25 5.67 -11.92
C GLU A 37 -20.74 6.48 -10.72
N ARG A 38 -21.23 6.15 -9.51
CA ARG A 38 -20.78 6.85 -8.30
C ARG A 38 -19.33 6.58 -7.96
N MET A 39 -18.86 5.35 -8.12
CA MET A 39 -17.44 5.01 -7.92
C MET A 39 -16.55 5.80 -8.88
N PHE A 40 -16.92 5.88 -10.16
CA PHE A 40 -16.15 6.65 -11.14
C PHE A 40 -16.13 8.15 -10.82
N GLN A 41 -17.26 8.71 -10.40
CA GLN A 41 -17.33 10.10 -9.90
C GLN A 41 -16.44 10.34 -8.69
N ASP A 42 -16.42 9.41 -7.72
CA ASP A 42 -15.58 9.53 -6.52
C ASP A 42 -14.08 9.60 -6.90
N ILE A 43 -13.63 8.88 -7.94
CA ILE A 43 -12.25 8.97 -8.46
C ILE A 43 -11.94 10.38 -8.96
N GLY A 44 -12.82 10.97 -9.78
CA GLY A 44 -12.64 12.32 -10.30
C GLY A 44 -12.60 13.39 -9.19
N VAL A 45 -13.52 13.30 -8.22
CA VAL A 45 -13.55 14.19 -7.06
C VAL A 45 -12.27 14.04 -6.22
N SER A 46 -11.79 12.81 -6.05
CA SER A 46 -10.56 12.55 -5.30
C SER A 46 -9.32 13.14 -5.99
N LYS A 47 -9.21 13.07 -7.31
CA LYS A 47 -8.09 13.69 -8.06
C LYS A 47 -8.02 15.19 -7.76
N ASN A 48 -9.16 15.89 -7.85
CA ASN A 48 -9.23 17.32 -7.54
C ASN A 48 -8.87 17.65 -6.09
N LEU A 49 -9.30 16.80 -5.14
CA LEU A 49 -8.98 16.97 -3.72
C LEU A 49 -7.47 16.85 -3.44
N ILE A 50 -6.78 15.94 -4.12
CA ILE A 50 -5.30 15.79 -4.00
C ILE A 50 -4.60 17.05 -4.50
N ASP A 51 -5.04 17.64 -5.61
CA ASP A 51 -4.42 18.87 -6.14
C ASP A 51 -4.63 20.05 -5.18
N GLN A 52 -5.82 20.16 -4.57
CA GLN A 52 -6.06 21.14 -3.51
C GLN A 52 -5.15 20.91 -2.30
N TYR A 53 -4.93 19.66 -1.92
CA TYR A 53 -4.03 19.30 -0.83
C TYR A 53 -2.58 19.67 -1.15
N ARG A 54 -2.10 19.44 -2.38
CA ARG A 54 -0.76 19.87 -2.82
C ARG A 54 -0.57 21.38 -2.67
N THR A 55 -1.53 22.17 -3.16
CA THR A 55 -1.51 23.64 -3.00
C THR A 55 -1.57 24.06 -1.52
N TYR A 56 -2.29 23.32 -0.68
CA TYR A 56 -2.31 23.56 0.77
C TYR A 56 -0.93 23.32 1.41
N CYS A 57 -0.24 22.25 1.03
CA CYS A 57 1.11 21.94 1.51
C CYS A 57 2.14 22.99 1.07
N GLU A 58 2.08 23.45 -0.18
CA GLU A 58 2.94 24.52 -0.71
C GLU A 58 2.77 25.83 0.08
N LYS A 59 1.52 26.22 0.38
CA LYS A 59 1.21 27.43 1.16
C LYS A 59 1.76 27.38 2.58
N LEU A 60 1.78 26.18 3.17
CA LEU A 60 2.30 25.96 4.53
C LEU A 60 3.79 25.65 4.57
N ARG A 61 4.48 25.57 3.42
CA ARG A 61 5.91 25.25 3.30
C ARG A 61 6.27 23.95 4.01
N LEU A 62 5.48 22.92 3.75
CA LEU A 62 5.64 21.61 4.36
C LEU A 62 6.66 20.75 3.59
N ASP A 63 7.90 21.24 3.51
CA ASP A 63 8.97 20.65 2.68
C ASP A 63 9.49 19.31 3.23
N ASP A 64 9.30 19.05 4.53
CA ASP A 64 9.74 17.81 5.21
C ASP A 64 8.71 16.66 5.15
N ILE A 65 7.68 16.75 4.30
CA ILE A 65 6.64 15.70 4.19
C ILE A 65 6.98 14.73 3.07
N VAL A 66 6.79 13.44 3.37
CA VAL A 66 6.86 12.37 2.36
C VAL A 66 5.94 12.68 1.19
N ASN A 67 6.39 12.43 -0.05
CA ASN A 67 5.54 12.57 -1.22
C ASN A 67 4.26 11.73 -1.04
N PHE A 68 3.11 12.39 -1.00
CA PHE A 68 1.87 11.80 -0.55
C PHE A 68 0.76 11.98 -1.57
N SER A 69 0.04 10.90 -1.82
CA SER A 69 -1.15 10.85 -2.66
C SER A 69 -2.21 10.01 -1.97
N VAL A 70 -3.48 10.38 -2.08
CA VAL A 70 -4.58 9.74 -1.35
C VAL A 70 -5.84 9.70 -2.18
N MET A 71 -6.50 8.54 -2.17
CA MET A 71 -7.79 8.35 -2.82
C MET A 71 -8.93 8.37 -1.79
N VAL A 72 -9.77 9.40 -1.83
CA VAL A 72 -10.91 9.56 -0.91
C VAL A 72 -12.19 9.06 -1.58
N LEU A 73 -12.81 8.04 -0.99
CA LEU A 73 -13.91 7.28 -1.58
C LEU A 73 -15.13 7.25 -0.68
N SER A 74 -16.34 7.17 -1.26
CA SER A 74 -17.58 7.08 -0.46
C SER A 74 -17.82 5.65 0.02
N SER A 75 -17.91 5.45 1.35
CA SER A 75 -18.09 4.11 1.94
C SER A 75 -19.29 3.33 1.38
N LYS A 76 -20.40 4.03 1.05
CA LYS A 76 -21.64 3.43 0.53
C LYS A 76 -21.48 2.78 -0.85
N SER A 77 -20.61 3.31 -1.70
CA SER A 77 -20.48 2.88 -3.09
C SER A 77 -19.43 1.79 -3.28
N TRP A 78 -18.40 1.78 -2.44
CA TRP A 78 -17.23 0.92 -2.59
C TRP A 78 -17.26 -0.33 -1.71
N SER A 79 -18.01 -0.30 -0.59
CA SER A 79 -18.20 -1.46 0.29
C SER A 79 -16.90 -2.17 0.70
N PHE A 80 -15.85 -1.39 0.99
CA PHE A 80 -14.60 -1.95 1.52
C PHE A 80 -14.73 -2.33 2.99
N SER A 81 -14.06 -3.42 3.36
CA SER A 81 -13.90 -3.81 4.76
C SER A 81 -12.94 -2.87 5.48
N ALA A 82 -13.12 -2.73 6.80
CA ALA A 82 -12.18 -2.00 7.65
C ALA A 82 -10.77 -2.60 7.59
N SER A 83 -9.75 -1.78 7.77
CA SER A 83 -8.38 -2.28 7.92
C SER A 83 -8.25 -3.17 9.15
N PRO A 84 -7.45 -4.25 9.08
CA PRO A 84 -7.04 -4.97 10.28
C PRO A 84 -6.24 -4.04 11.21
N ASN A 85 -6.16 -4.41 12.49
CA ASN A 85 -5.37 -3.66 13.46
C ASN A 85 -3.88 -3.73 13.13
N PHE A 86 -3.17 -2.64 13.37
CA PHE A 86 -1.71 -2.54 13.30
C PHE A 86 -1.24 -1.23 13.95
N VAL A 87 0.06 -1.12 14.23
CA VAL A 87 0.73 0.10 14.68
C VAL A 87 1.28 0.87 13.49
N LEU A 88 0.77 2.08 13.29
CA LEU A 88 1.25 2.94 12.21
C LEU A 88 2.59 3.61 12.59
N PRO A 89 3.63 3.54 11.74
CA PRO A 89 4.92 4.17 11.97
C PRO A 89 4.80 5.69 12.08
N VAL A 90 5.64 6.28 12.94
CA VAL A 90 5.62 7.72 13.24
C VAL A 90 5.92 8.57 12.02
N GLU A 91 6.74 8.04 11.10
CA GLU A 91 7.14 8.65 9.84
C GLU A 91 5.91 8.89 8.94
N LEU A 92 4.96 7.97 8.94
CA LEU A 92 3.73 8.07 8.14
C LEU A 92 2.63 8.83 8.88
N LYS A 93 2.58 8.71 10.21
CA LYS A 93 1.53 9.31 11.06
C LYS A 93 1.39 10.81 10.84
N LYS A 94 2.50 11.55 10.79
CA LYS A 94 2.52 13.01 10.55
C LYS A 94 1.78 13.39 9.27
N THR A 95 2.05 12.68 8.17
CA THR A 95 1.43 12.92 6.87
C THR A 95 -0.08 12.71 6.91
N PHE A 96 -0.54 11.62 7.54
CA PHE A 96 -1.97 11.34 7.66
C PHE A 96 -2.71 12.33 8.57
N GLU A 97 -2.09 12.80 9.64
CA GLU A 97 -2.67 13.81 10.53
C GLU A 97 -2.86 15.15 9.80
N ILE A 98 -1.87 15.57 9.01
CA ILE A 98 -1.94 16.80 8.21
C ILE A 98 -3.05 16.70 7.16
N PHE A 99 -3.14 15.58 6.44
CA PHE A 99 -4.24 15.37 5.49
C PHE A 99 -5.60 15.33 6.20
N THR A 100 -5.69 14.66 7.36
CA THR A 100 -6.94 14.60 8.13
C THR A 100 -7.39 15.99 8.54
N LYS A 101 -6.47 16.84 9.03
CA LYS A 101 -6.76 18.24 9.37
C LYS A 101 -7.24 19.04 8.15
N PHE A 102 -6.55 18.93 7.02
CA PHE A 102 -6.97 19.55 5.77
C PHE A 102 -8.39 19.12 5.36
N TYR A 103 -8.67 17.82 5.41
CA TYR A 103 -9.97 17.29 5.01
C TYR A 103 -11.11 17.74 5.94
N THR A 104 -10.90 17.67 7.26
CA THR A 104 -11.91 18.08 8.24
C THR A 104 -12.25 19.56 8.14
N GLN A 105 -11.28 20.43 7.81
CA GLN A 105 -11.51 21.86 7.60
C GLN A 105 -12.45 22.14 6.41
N GLN A 106 -12.35 21.35 5.35
CA GLN A 106 -13.20 21.50 4.15
C GLN A 106 -14.53 20.75 4.26
N HIS A 107 -14.57 19.67 5.03
CA HIS A 107 -15.70 18.74 5.09
C HIS A 107 -16.17 18.49 6.53
N ASN A 108 -16.82 19.49 7.10
CA ASN A 108 -17.43 19.40 8.42
C ASN A 108 -18.46 18.26 8.51
N GLY A 109 -18.38 17.48 9.59
CA GLY A 109 -19.30 16.36 9.85
C GLY A 109 -18.98 15.06 9.10
N ARG A 110 -17.85 14.98 8.38
CA ARG A 110 -17.38 13.73 7.76
C ARG A 110 -16.23 13.12 8.57
N LYS A 111 -16.20 11.79 8.63
CA LYS A 111 -15.12 11.01 9.25
C LYS A 111 -14.35 10.23 8.19
N LEU A 112 -13.03 10.37 8.19
CA LEU A 112 -12.13 9.55 7.37
C LEU A 112 -11.86 8.21 8.06
N THR A 113 -11.82 7.14 7.27
CA THR A 113 -11.34 5.82 7.68
C THR A 113 -10.27 5.41 6.68
N TRP A 114 -9.05 5.23 7.16
CA TRP A 114 -7.92 4.86 6.33
C TRP A 114 -7.97 3.36 6.02
N LEU A 115 -7.72 3.01 4.75
CA LEU A 115 -7.73 1.63 4.26
C LEU A 115 -6.30 1.21 3.86
N HIS A 116 -5.47 0.91 4.86
CA HIS A 116 -4.05 0.65 4.68
C HIS A 116 -3.73 -0.63 3.89
N GLN A 117 -4.67 -1.58 3.84
CA GLN A 117 -4.54 -2.78 3.03
C GLN A 117 -4.53 -2.54 1.52
N TYR A 118 -4.97 -1.35 1.08
CA TYR A 118 -4.88 -0.91 -0.31
C TYR A 118 -3.83 0.18 -0.52
N SER A 119 -3.09 0.54 0.53
CA SER A 119 -2.05 1.55 0.48
C SER A 119 -0.70 0.93 0.10
N LYS A 120 0.04 1.66 -0.73
CA LYS A 120 1.38 1.33 -1.21
C LYS A 120 2.28 2.55 -1.07
N GLY A 121 3.58 2.33 -1.09
CA GLY A 121 4.56 3.40 -1.07
C GLY A 121 5.94 2.93 -1.49
N ASP A 122 6.84 3.90 -1.58
CA ASP A 122 8.18 3.70 -2.09
C ASP A 122 9.18 3.84 -0.93
N LEU A 123 10.04 2.84 -0.75
CA LEU A 123 11.16 2.90 0.18
C LEU A 123 12.48 2.92 -0.58
N GLN A 124 13.34 3.88 -0.26
CA GLN A 124 14.68 3.92 -0.83
C GLN A 124 15.68 3.20 0.09
N THR A 125 16.46 2.27 -0.46
CA THR A 125 17.54 1.62 0.29
C THR A 125 18.72 2.58 0.47
N LEU A 126 19.28 2.61 1.68
CA LEU A 126 20.49 3.39 2.00
C LEU A 126 21.73 2.53 2.22
N TYR A 127 21.53 1.22 2.42
CA TYR A 127 22.59 0.27 2.75
C TYR A 127 23.22 -0.41 1.52
N THR A 128 22.59 -0.31 0.36
CA THR A 128 23.10 -0.87 -0.91
C THR A 128 23.79 0.21 -1.74
N LYS A 129 24.74 -0.22 -2.59
CA LYS A 129 25.26 0.58 -3.70
C LYS A 129 25.15 -0.29 -4.97
N PRO A 130 24.29 0.08 -5.95
CA PRO A 130 23.47 1.29 -6.06
C PRO A 130 22.31 1.36 -5.06
N LYS A 131 21.69 2.54 -4.93
CA LYS A 131 20.45 2.72 -4.15
C LYS A 131 19.27 2.18 -4.98
N TYR A 132 18.37 1.44 -4.35
CA TYR A 132 17.19 0.88 -4.98
C TYR A 132 15.93 1.53 -4.44
N ILE A 133 14.88 1.59 -5.25
CA ILE A 133 13.53 2.00 -4.84
C ILE A 133 12.66 0.74 -4.76
N LEU A 134 12.15 0.46 -3.57
CA LEU A 134 11.25 -0.66 -3.30
C LEU A 134 9.81 -0.16 -3.34
N HIS A 135 9.02 -0.64 -4.30
CA HIS A 135 7.58 -0.41 -4.35
C HIS A 135 6.88 -1.50 -3.55
N VAL A 136 6.35 -1.10 -2.39
CA VAL A 136 5.90 -2.03 -1.35
C VAL A 136 4.56 -1.61 -0.76
N SER A 137 3.79 -2.58 -0.29
CA SER A 137 2.56 -2.35 0.48
C SER A 137 2.87 -1.69 1.83
N THR A 138 1.90 -1.01 2.42
CA THR A 138 2.08 -0.38 3.75
C THR A 138 2.49 -1.39 4.82
N TYR A 139 1.99 -2.64 4.79
CA TYR A 139 2.40 -3.66 5.75
C TYR A 139 3.86 -4.08 5.59
N GLN A 140 4.34 -4.20 4.34
CA GLN A 140 5.76 -4.43 4.06
C GLN A 140 6.61 -3.25 4.56
N ILE A 141 6.16 -2.00 4.36
CA ILE A 141 6.85 -0.80 4.90
C ILE A 141 7.00 -0.89 6.42
N ILE A 142 5.92 -1.23 7.13
CA ILE A 142 5.92 -1.33 8.59
C ILE A 142 6.97 -2.35 9.07
N ILE A 143 6.99 -3.53 8.45
CA ILE A 143 7.95 -4.59 8.79
C ILE A 143 9.39 -4.14 8.47
N LEU A 144 9.63 -3.55 7.30
CA LEU A 144 10.96 -3.10 6.90
C LEU A 144 11.49 -1.96 7.80
N LEU A 145 10.62 -1.07 8.28
CA LEU A 145 11.00 0.00 9.20
C LEU A 145 11.44 -0.51 10.59
N LEU A 146 11.06 -1.72 11.00
CA LEU A 146 11.57 -2.32 12.25
C LEU A 146 13.09 -2.45 12.23
N PHE A 147 13.67 -2.73 11.06
CA PHE A 147 15.11 -2.90 10.91
C PHE A 147 15.90 -1.60 11.01
N TYR A 148 15.23 -0.46 11.03
CA TYR A 148 15.85 0.81 11.40
C TYR A 148 16.22 0.86 12.89
N LYS A 149 15.48 0.14 13.76
CA LYS A 149 15.73 0.09 15.21
C LYS A 149 16.78 -0.96 15.59
N PHE A 150 16.64 -2.18 15.06
CA PHE A 150 17.54 -3.31 15.35
C PHE A 150 17.81 -4.11 14.08
N SER A 151 19.04 -4.63 13.92
CA SER A 151 19.43 -5.43 12.74
C SER A 151 18.83 -6.84 12.72
N ARG A 152 18.42 -7.35 13.88
CA ARG A 152 17.84 -8.69 14.06
C ARG A 152 16.59 -8.63 14.92
N TRP A 153 15.59 -9.40 14.56
CA TRP A 153 14.34 -9.52 15.28
C TRP A 153 13.87 -10.97 15.32
N THR A 154 13.19 -11.38 16.39
CA THR A 154 12.40 -12.61 16.39
C THR A 154 11.03 -12.33 15.79
N VAL A 155 10.44 -13.33 15.12
CA VAL A 155 9.11 -13.21 14.51
C VAL A 155 8.05 -12.80 15.52
N GLU A 156 8.03 -13.41 16.71
CA GLU A 156 7.12 -13.04 17.80
C GLU A 156 7.23 -11.55 18.16
N ARG A 157 8.45 -11.04 18.35
CA ARG A 157 8.66 -9.64 18.73
C ARG A 157 8.29 -8.66 17.61
N MET A 158 8.50 -9.04 16.34
CA MET A 158 8.04 -8.24 15.21
C MET A 158 6.52 -8.16 15.17
N GLN A 159 5.85 -9.28 15.40
CA GLN A 159 4.40 -9.32 15.45
C GLN A 159 3.84 -8.46 16.58
N ASP A 160 4.45 -8.52 17.77
CA ASP A 160 4.08 -7.69 18.91
C ASP A 160 4.29 -6.19 18.65
N GLU A 161 5.40 -5.80 18.03
CA GLU A 161 5.68 -4.39 17.74
C GLU A 161 4.74 -3.84 16.65
N THR A 162 4.41 -4.65 15.63
CA THR A 162 3.55 -4.23 14.52
C THR A 162 2.05 -4.37 14.83
N GLN A 163 1.66 -5.23 15.76
CA GLN A 163 0.26 -5.60 16.07
C GLN A 163 -0.56 -6.07 14.85
N ILE A 164 0.11 -6.57 13.80
CA ILE A 164 -0.56 -7.13 12.62
C ILE A 164 -1.06 -8.53 12.98
N LYS A 165 -2.29 -8.87 12.57
CA LYS A 165 -2.88 -10.20 12.77
C LYS A 165 -2.01 -11.31 12.17
N ASP A 166 -1.85 -12.42 12.88
CA ASP A 166 -1.01 -13.59 12.56
C ASP A 166 -1.05 -13.98 11.08
N ASP A 167 -2.24 -14.28 10.54
CA ASP A 167 -2.40 -14.74 9.15
C ASP A 167 -1.80 -13.73 8.14
N LEU A 168 -2.07 -12.44 8.36
CA LEU A 168 -1.60 -11.37 7.49
C LEU A 168 -0.11 -11.09 7.70
N PHE A 169 0.35 -11.13 8.96
CA PHE A 169 1.75 -10.91 9.30
C PHE A 169 2.63 -11.95 8.64
N LEU A 170 2.29 -13.25 8.79
CA LEU A 170 3.03 -14.35 8.17
C LEU A 170 2.99 -14.26 6.64
N GLN A 171 1.84 -13.95 6.05
CA GLN A 171 1.71 -13.74 4.61
C GLN A 171 2.67 -12.65 4.11
N VAL A 172 2.72 -11.50 4.79
CA VAL A 172 3.62 -10.39 4.41
C VAL A 172 5.09 -10.78 4.63
N LEU A 173 5.41 -11.42 5.75
CA LEU A 173 6.77 -11.84 6.09
C LEU A 173 7.32 -12.85 5.07
N CYS A 174 6.54 -13.89 4.75
CA CYS A 174 6.89 -14.87 3.72
C CYS A 174 7.12 -14.23 2.35
N GLY A 175 6.35 -13.17 2.02
CA GLY A 175 6.57 -12.40 0.81
C GLY A 175 7.92 -11.68 0.78
N LEU A 176 8.34 -11.10 1.90
CA LEU A 176 9.63 -10.42 2.04
C LEU A 176 10.82 -11.40 2.08
N LEU A 177 10.64 -12.59 2.65
CA LEU A 177 11.61 -13.68 2.60
C LEU A 177 11.82 -14.17 1.16
N LYS A 178 10.74 -14.42 0.42
CA LYS A 178 10.79 -14.82 -1.00
C LYS A 178 11.47 -13.78 -1.89
N SER A 179 11.32 -12.50 -1.57
CA SER A 179 12.01 -11.43 -2.30
C SER A 179 13.49 -11.27 -1.89
N LYS A 180 13.98 -12.08 -0.95
CA LYS A 180 15.34 -12.04 -0.38
C LYS A 180 15.71 -10.70 0.24
N LEU A 181 14.72 -9.86 0.58
CA LEU A 181 14.95 -8.58 1.27
C LEU A 181 15.39 -8.79 2.72
N ILE A 182 14.82 -9.82 3.32
CA ILE A 182 15.13 -10.33 4.66
C ILE A 182 15.50 -11.81 4.53
N LYS A 183 16.20 -12.35 5.52
CA LYS A 183 16.57 -13.76 5.58
C LYS A 183 16.38 -14.31 6.98
N CYS A 184 16.16 -15.61 7.06
CA CYS A 184 16.25 -16.36 8.31
C CYS A 184 17.73 -16.49 8.67
N ALA A 185 18.09 -16.16 9.92
CA ALA A 185 19.48 -16.21 10.36
C ALA A 185 19.98 -17.65 10.58
N GLU A 186 19.06 -18.62 10.74
CA GLU A 186 19.35 -19.96 11.25
C GLU A 186 18.85 -21.10 10.34
N ILE A 187 18.20 -20.80 9.21
CA ILE A 187 17.60 -21.79 8.31
C ILE A 187 18.13 -21.53 6.89
N ASP A 188 18.72 -22.55 6.25
CA ASP A 188 19.10 -22.52 4.83
C ASP A 188 17.83 -22.59 3.96
N ASP A 189 17.85 -21.91 2.80
CA ASP A 189 16.74 -21.49 1.92
C ASP A 189 15.63 -22.54 1.54
N ASP A 190 15.67 -23.79 2.02
CA ASP A 190 14.87 -24.92 1.51
C ASP A 190 14.02 -25.70 2.55
N ASP A 191 13.99 -25.34 3.84
CA ASP A 191 13.14 -26.04 4.82
C ASP A 191 11.76 -25.39 5.06
N ASP A 192 10.74 -26.23 5.19
CA ASP A 192 9.32 -25.87 5.36
C ASP A 192 9.12 -24.81 6.47
N LEU A 193 8.48 -23.69 6.10
CA LEU A 193 8.21 -22.48 6.92
C LEU A 193 7.19 -22.72 8.07
N ASP A 194 7.08 -23.94 8.58
CA ASP A 194 5.97 -24.36 9.43
C ASP A 194 6.09 -23.87 10.89
N ASP A 195 7.29 -23.49 11.36
CA ASP A 195 7.50 -22.89 12.69
C ASP A 195 8.46 -21.69 12.67
N LEU A 196 7.94 -20.54 12.23
CA LEU A 196 8.69 -19.28 12.16
C LEU A 196 8.79 -18.50 13.49
N LYS A 197 8.00 -18.86 14.51
CA LYS A 197 7.73 -17.95 15.66
C LYS A 197 8.97 -17.57 16.47
N GLU A 198 9.87 -18.52 16.68
CA GLU A 198 11.12 -18.30 17.42
C GLU A 198 12.31 -17.95 16.51
N THR A 199 12.11 -17.98 15.19
CA THR A 199 13.18 -17.77 14.21
C THR A 199 13.63 -16.32 14.19
N TYR A 200 14.95 -16.13 14.16
CA TYR A 200 15.54 -14.81 13.95
C TYR A 200 15.51 -14.42 12.48
N ILE A 201 14.93 -13.25 12.22
CA ILE A 201 14.91 -12.58 10.92
C ILE A 201 15.93 -11.44 10.95
N GLU A 202 16.74 -11.37 9.91
CA GLU A 202 17.71 -10.29 9.71
C GLU A 202 17.61 -9.67 8.31
N MET A 203 17.97 -8.38 8.21
CA MET A 203 18.06 -7.73 6.90
C MET A 203 19.14 -8.40 6.06
N ASN A 204 18.83 -8.65 4.80
CA ASN A 204 19.82 -9.11 3.85
C ASN A 204 20.57 -7.90 3.27
N TYR A 205 21.71 -7.56 3.87
CA TYR A 205 22.56 -6.46 3.38
C TYR A 205 23.38 -6.81 2.13
N ASN A 206 23.45 -8.11 1.79
CA ASN A 206 24.22 -8.61 0.64
C ASN A 206 23.37 -8.76 -0.62
N ILE A 207 22.18 -8.18 -0.63
CA ILE A 207 21.30 -8.19 -1.81
C ILE A 207 22.04 -7.56 -2.98
N GLN A 208 22.42 -8.41 -3.92
CA GLN A 208 22.68 -8.04 -5.29
C GLN A 208 21.36 -8.26 -6.02
N ILE A 209 20.56 -7.21 -6.21
CA ILE A 209 19.39 -7.31 -7.09
C ILE A 209 19.97 -7.62 -8.48
N VAL A 210 19.78 -8.87 -8.91
CA VAL A 210 20.33 -9.43 -10.16
C VAL A 210 19.71 -8.76 -11.38
N ASP A 211 18.58 -8.07 -11.18
CA ASP A 211 17.87 -7.34 -12.21
C ASP A 211 18.46 -5.93 -12.38
N HIS A 212 18.69 -5.53 -13.64
CA HIS A 212 19.14 -4.17 -14.01
C HIS A 212 18.10 -3.07 -13.70
N PHE A 213 17.08 -3.38 -12.91
CA PHE A 213 15.99 -2.48 -12.58
C PHE A 213 16.30 -1.76 -11.26
N GLU A 214 16.37 -0.42 -11.31
CA GLU A 214 16.48 0.45 -10.13
C GLU A 214 15.22 0.43 -9.24
N ARG A 215 14.16 -0.22 -9.71
CA ARG A 215 12.82 -0.29 -9.10
C ARG A 215 12.38 -1.74 -8.93
N LEU A 216 11.94 -2.11 -7.73
CA LEU A 216 11.52 -3.47 -7.40
C LEU A 216 10.12 -3.45 -6.80
N THR A 217 9.16 -4.11 -7.46
CA THR A 217 7.75 -4.15 -7.04
C THR A 217 7.43 -5.48 -6.35
N LEU A 218 6.98 -5.43 -5.10
CA LEU A 218 6.64 -6.59 -4.28
C LEU A 218 5.12 -6.80 -4.17
N ASP A 219 4.42 -6.85 -5.30
CA ASP A 219 2.94 -6.82 -5.32
C ASP A 219 2.27 -8.21 -5.26
N SER A 220 3.01 -9.32 -5.21
CA SER A 220 2.43 -10.65 -5.46
C SER A 220 1.85 -11.39 -4.26
N VAL A 221 1.79 -10.80 -3.06
CA VAL A 221 1.54 -11.63 -1.86
C VAL A 221 0.21 -11.35 -1.15
N VAL A 222 -0.48 -10.23 -1.40
CA VAL A 222 -1.81 -9.97 -0.77
C VAL A 222 -3.00 -10.35 -1.66
N ASN A 223 -2.80 -10.61 -2.95
CA ASN A 223 -3.80 -11.20 -3.83
C ASN A 223 -3.15 -12.39 -4.56
N ASN A 224 -3.77 -13.56 -4.52
CA ASN A 224 -3.35 -14.83 -5.14
C ASN A 224 -3.20 -14.76 -6.69
N GLU A 225 -2.40 -13.85 -7.26
CA GLU A 225 -2.12 -13.87 -8.70
C GLU A 225 -0.66 -13.53 -9.00
N SER A 226 -0.17 -14.25 -10.02
CA SER A 226 1.17 -14.33 -10.55
C SER A 226 1.83 -12.99 -10.82
N VAL A 227 3.16 -12.98 -10.67
CA VAL A 227 4.06 -11.88 -11.04
C VAL A 227 3.89 -11.55 -12.53
N ASP A 228 3.14 -10.49 -12.83
CA ASP A 228 3.18 -9.87 -14.15
C ASP A 228 4.41 -8.96 -14.22
N LYS A 229 5.39 -9.41 -15.01
CA LYS A 229 6.46 -8.55 -15.52
C LYS A 229 5.85 -7.63 -16.57
N THR A 230 5.45 -6.43 -16.17
CA THR A 230 5.10 -5.39 -17.15
C THR A 230 6.38 -4.87 -17.80
N PHE A 231 6.52 -5.18 -19.08
CA PHE A 231 7.47 -4.57 -20.01
C PHE A 231 6.98 -3.17 -20.39
N GLU A 232 7.90 -2.20 -20.46
CA GLU A 232 7.73 -0.96 -21.24
C GLU A 232 7.65 -1.26 -22.74
#